data_AF-K8E1L9-F1
#
_entry.id   AF-K8E1L9-F1
#
_cell.length_a   1.000
_cell.length_b   1.000
_cell.length_c   1.000
_cell.angle_alpha   90.00
_cell.angle_beta   90.00
_cell.angle_gamma   90.00
#
_symmetry.space_group_name_H-M   'P 1'
#
loop_
_entity.id
_entity.type
_entity.pdbx_description
1 polymer ?
#
loop_
_entity_poly.entity_id
_entity_poly.type
_entity_poly.pdbx_seq_one_letter_code
_entity_poly.pdbx_strand_id
1 'polypeptide(L)'
;MKELLSTKEKVYLDITSALLGEPIDIYTLADELFMSVRNLKKYIDDLNVLINPISIYFIDTNSVNIHYPDSLNYQHIYKSIYVNNLNYSLLELLFLEENNTLETLEEHFFLSESTLRRTISFINQRLAPFDIIIDTKNFNIIGDEKNIIQFFVSYFQEKYTFQDIKLGNSLVQFLDYIYSDFTKFLNFPTNFPTKNRFIFWVGVGLKRIERNHSLPINNNSEYLTQFTHFF
;
A
#
# COMPACT_ATOMS: atom_id res chain seq x y z
N MET A 1 -3.70 6.10 -1.15
CA MET A 1 -3.99 4.88 -1.93
C MET A 1 -5.40 4.31 -1.68
N LYS A 2 -6.47 5.13 -1.72
CA LYS A 2 -7.83 4.59 -1.51
C LYS A 2 -8.52 4.19 -2.82
N GLU A 3 -7.99 4.57 -3.98
CA GLU A 3 -8.70 4.49 -5.26
C GLU A 3 -9.07 3.07 -5.71
N LEU A 4 -8.27 2.08 -5.35
CA LEU A 4 -8.49 0.67 -5.71
C LEU A 4 -9.27 -0.11 -4.64
N LEU A 5 -9.60 0.52 -3.52
CA LEU A 5 -10.39 -0.12 -2.48
C LEU A 5 -11.87 -0.14 -2.87
N SER A 6 -12.55 -1.22 -2.52
CA SER A 6 -14.00 -1.31 -2.59
C SER A 6 -14.64 -0.28 -1.66
N THR A 7 -15.92 0.02 -1.88
CA THR A 7 -16.69 0.92 -1.00
C THR A 7 -16.64 0.46 0.46
N LYS A 8 -16.67 -0.85 0.70
CA LYS A 8 -16.60 -1.44 2.04
C LYS A 8 -15.24 -1.22 2.70
N GLU A 9 -14.14 -1.43 1.98
CA GLU A 9 -12.79 -1.20 2.52
C GLU A 9 -12.47 0.29 2.73
N LYS A 10 -13.05 1.18 1.91
CA LYS A 10 -12.97 2.63 2.15
C LYS A 10 -13.61 3.00 3.50
N VAL A 11 -14.82 2.47 3.76
CA VAL A 11 -15.50 2.65 5.05
C VAL A 11 -14.64 2.13 6.20
N TYR A 12 -13.95 1.00 6.05
CA TYR A 12 -13.03 0.50 7.09
C TYR A 12 -11.89 1.46 7.40
N LEU A 13 -11.29 2.07 6.38
CA LEU A 13 -10.25 3.08 6.58
C LEU A 13 -10.81 4.33 7.23
N ASP A 14 -12.02 4.73 6.89
CA ASP A 14 -12.65 5.93 7.46
C ASP A 14 -13.01 5.71 8.94
N ILE A 15 -13.55 4.53 9.29
CA ILE A 15 -13.76 4.09 10.69
C ILE A 15 -12.42 4.10 11.44
N THR A 16 -11.40 3.49 10.87
CA THR A 16 -10.07 3.40 11.51
C THR A 16 -9.49 4.79 11.75
N SER A 17 -9.57 5.67 10.74
CA SER A 17 -9.06 7.04 10.82
C SER A 17 -9.74 7.85 11.90
N ALA A 18 -11.07 7.73 12.03
CA ALA A 18 -11.84 8.41 13.09
C ALA A 18 -11.45 7.92 14.50
N LEU A 19 -11.08 6.65 14.62
CA LEU A 19 -10.73 6.01 15.89
C LEU A 19 -9.22 6.06 16.23
N LEU A 20 -8.38 6.75 15.45
CA LEU A 20 -6.96 6.93 15.78
C LEU A 20 -6.73 7.89 16.96
N GLY A 21 -7.75 8.64 17.35
CA GLY A 21 -7.69 9.63 18.43
C GLY A 21 -8.31 9.13 19.73
N GLU A 22 -9.09 10.01 20.36
CA GLU A 22 -9.83 9.70 21.57
C GLU A 22 -11.07 8.83 21.28
N PRO A 23 -11.61 8.12 22.29
CA PRO A 23 -12.87 7.41 22.15
C PRO A 23 -13.99 8.31 21.61
N ILE A 24 -14.80 7.78 20.70
CA ILE A 24 -15.90 8.51 20.04
C ILE A 24 -17.24 7.85 20.34
N ASP A 25 -18.28 8.66 20.50
CA ASP A 25 -19.66 8.17 20.60
C ASP A 25 -20.12 7.59 19.25
N ILE A 26 -20.74 6.40 19.28
CA ILE A 26 -21.14 5.65 18.09
C ILE A 26 -22.17 6.40 17.23
N TYR A 27 -23.02 7.25 17.82
CA TYR A 27 -23.96 8.06 17.06
C TYR A 27 -23.23 9.20 16.34
N THR A 28 -22.26 9.83 17.01
CA THR A 28 -21.39 10.84 16.40
C THR A 28 -20.61 10.27 15.23
N LEU A 29 -19.97 9.10 15.42
CA LEU A 29 -19.25 8.42 14.35
C LEU A 29 -20.17 8.01 13.18
N ALA A 30 -21.40 7.59 13.48
CA ALA A 30 -22.37 7.23 12.45
C ALA A 30 -22.79 8.46 11.62
N ASP A 31 -23.00 9.61 12.27
CA ASP A 31 -23.31 10.88 11.62
C ASP A 31 -22.14 11.38 10.75
N GLU A 32 -20.90 11.31 11.25
CA GLU A 32 -19.68 11.68 10.50
C GLU A 32 -19.48 10.83 9.24
N LEU A 33 -19.79 9.54 9.33
CA LEU A 33 -19.69 8.59 8.21
C LEU A 33 -20.98 8.51 7.37
N PHE A 34 -21.96 9.38 7.65
CA PHE A 34 -23.25 9.46 6.95
C PHE A 34 -23.96 8.11 6.82
N MET A 35 -24.01 7.33 7.90
CA MET A 35 -24.66 6.01 7.91
C MET A 35 -25.43 5.74 9.21
N SER A 36 -26.29 4.72 9.20
CA SER A 36 -26.98 4.31 10.43
C SER A 36 -26.04 3.60 11.40
N VAL A 37 -26.26 3.78 12.70
CA VAL A 37 -25.54 3.05 13.77
C VAL A 37 -25.60 1.54 13.56
N ARG A 38 -26.71 1.00 13.05
CA ARG A 38 -26.84 -0.43 12.73
C ARG A 38 -25.84 -0.87 11.67
N ASN A 39 -25.69 -0.10 10.59
CA ASN A 39 -24.73 -0.40 9.53
C ASN A 39 -23.29 -0.23 10.03
N LEU A 40 -23.02 0.81 10.81
CA LEU A 40 -21.70 1.06 11.40
C LEU A 40 -21.26 -0.12 12.27
N LYS A 41 -22.13 -0.61 13.17
CA LYS A 41 -21.85 -1.80 14.00
C LYS A 41 -21.50 -3.02 13.15
N LYS A 42 -22.23 -3.27 12.06
CA LYS A 42 -21.91 -4.36 11.13
C LYS A 42 -20.54 -4.19 10.47
N TYR A 43 -20.18 -2.98 10.05
CA TYR A 43 -18.85 -2.72 9.50
C TYR A 43 -17.75 -2.91 10.55
N ILE A 44 -17.99 -2.52 11.80
CA ILE A 44 -17.08 -2.75 12.93
C ILE A 44 -16.89 -4.25 13.17
N ASP A 45 -17.97 -5.04 13.17
CA ASP A 45 -17.91 -6.49 13.34
C ASP A 45 -17.10 -7.15 12.22
N ASP A 46 -17.40 -6.82 10.96
CA ASP A 46 -16.67 -7.34 9.81
C ASP A 46 -15.19 -6.89 9.81
N LEU A 47 -14.90 -5.68 10.28
CA LEU A 47 -13.54 -5.14 10.39
C LEU A 47 -12.75 -5.83 11.51
N ASN A 48 -13.37 -6.10 12.67
CA ASN A 48 -12.75 -6.83 13.78
C ASN A 48 -12.26 -8.23 13.38
N VAL A 49 -13.01 -8.92 12.53
CA VAL A 49 -12.56 -10.21 11.97
C VAL A 49 -11.29 -10.03 11.12
N LEU A 50 -11.21 -8.95 10.35
CA LEU A 50 -10.10 -8.66 9.45
C LEU A 50 -8.81 -8.23 10.19
N ILE A 51 -8.94 -7.46 11.27
CA ILE A 51 -7.80 -6.80 11.96
C ILE A 51 -7.32 -7.52 13.21
N ASN A 52 -7.94 -8.65 13.57
CA ASN A 52 -7.55 -9.49 14.69
C ASN A 52 -6.02 -9.77 14.67
N PRO A 53 -5.27 -9.55 15.76
CA PRO A 53 -5.72 -9.41 17.16
C PRO A 53 -5.99 -7.98 17.65
N ILE A 54 -6.01 -6.97 16.77
CA ILE A 54 -6.58 -5.66 17.09
C ILE A 54 -8.11 -5.80 17.16
N SER A 55 -8.75 -5.02 18.03
CA SER A 55 -10.21 -4.97 18.08
C SER A 55 -10.72 -3.56 18.36
N ILE A 56 -11.80 -3.20 17.66
CA ILE A 56 -12.65 -2.07 17.99
C ILE A 56 -13.69 -2.58 18.99
N TYR A 57 -13.75 -1.95 20.15
CA TYR A 57 -14.61 -2.35 21.24
C TYR A 57 -15.39 -1.16 21.80
N PHE A 58 -16.47 -1.48 22.50
CA PHE A 58 -17.29 -0.52 23.22
C PHE A 58 -16.73 -0.35 24.64
N ILE A 59 -16.35 0.88 25.01
CA ILE A 59 -15.92 1.21 26.38
C ILE A 59 -17.13 1.21 27.32
N ASP A 60 -18.25 1.74 26.82
CA ASP A 60 -19.54 1.78 27.49
C ASP A 60 -20.67 1.50 26.47
N THR A 61 -21.92 1.87 26.77
CA THR A 61 -23.06 1.63 25.87
C THR A 61 -22.93 2.28 24.49
N ASN A 62 -22.22 3.40 24.38
CA ASN A 62 -22.17 4.22 23.17
C ASN A 62 -20.75 4.56 22.71
N SER A 63 -19.76 4.61 23.61
CA SER A 63 -18.38 5.01 23.27
C SER A 63 -17.60 3.84 22.67
N VAL A 64 -16.97 4.05 21.52
CA VAL A 64 -16.12 3.07 20.83
C VAL A 64 -14.66 3.53 20.76
N ASN A 65 -13.74 2.57 20.83
CA ASN A 65 -12.31 2.81 20.68
C ASN A 65 -11.58 1.57 20.11
N ILE A 66 -10.35 1.74 19.65
CA ILE A 66 -9.46 0.66 19.20
C ILE A 66 -8.56 0.20 20.36
N HIS A 67 -8.51 -1.10 20.58
CA HIS A 67 -7.53 -1.77 21.44
C HIS A 67 -6.38 -2.32 20.60
N TYR A 68 -5.16 -1.88 20.93
CA TYR A 68 -3.92 -2.39 20.34
C TYR A 68 -3.22 -3.33 21.34
N PRO A 69 -2.94 -4.58 20.97
CA PRO A 69 -1.97 -5.41 21.71
C PRO A 69 -0.59 -4.74 21.72
N ASP A 70 0.22 -4.97 22.76
CA ASP A 70 1.52 -4.32 22.97
C ASP A 70 2.49 -4.38 21.77
N SER A 71 2.36 -5.40 20.93
CA SER A 71 3.23 -5.63 19.76
C SER A 71 2.71 -5.00 18.47
N LEU A 72 1.51 -4.42 18.46
CA LEU A 72 0.85 -3.92 17.26
C LEU A 72 0.45 -2.45 17.40
N ASN A 73 0.24 -1.82 16.25
CA ASN A 73 -0.22 -0.44 16.14
C ASN A 73 -1.15 -0.30 14.93
N TYR A 74 -1.63 0.92 14.68
CA TYR A 74 -2.55 1.23 13.59
C TYR A 74 -2.09 0.73 12.22
N GLN A 75 -0.78 0.65 11.95
CA GLN A 75 -0.25 0.18 10.67
C GLN A 75 -0.68 -1.26 10.36
N HIS A 76 -0.90 -2.08 11.39
CA HIS A 76 -1.44 -3.43 11.21
C HIS A 76 -2.84 -3.42 10.58
N ILE A 77 -3.70 -2.46 10.96
CA ILE A 77 -5.04 -2.33 10.39
C ILE A 77 -4.97 -2.01 8.90
N TYR A 78 -4.18 -1.00 8.53
CA TYR A 78 -3.96 -0.63 7.14
C TYR A 78 -3.39 -1.81 6.34
N LYS A 79 -2.36 -2.49 6.88
CA LYS A 79 -1.78 -3.70 6.28
C LYS A 79 -2.84 -4.78 6.03
N SER A 80 -3.68 -5.08 7.02
CA SER A 80 -4.74 -6.09 6.88
C SER A 80 -5.78 -5.72 5.83
N ILE A 81 -6.09 -4.44 5.64
CA ILE A 81 -6.99 -3.98 4.58
C ILE A 81 -6.34 -4.14 3.20
N TYR A 82 -5.08 -3.72 3.03
CA TYR A 82 -4.42 -3.77 1.72
C TYR A 82 -3.97 -5.17 1.29
N VAL A 83 -3.56 -6.03 2.23
CA VAL A 83 -3.13 -7.42 1.94
C VAL A 83 -4.29 -8.25 1.38
N ASN A 84 -5.49 -8.05 1.88
CA ASN A 84 -6.66 -8.83 1.50
C ASN A 84 -7.39 -8.28 0.26
N ASN A 85 -6.97 -7.12 -0.26
CA ASN A 85 -7.59 -6.52 -1.42
C ASN A 85 -7.05 -7.11 -2.73
N LEU A 86 -7.93 -7.71 -3.54
CA LEU A 86 -7.57 -8.35 -4.81
C LEU A 86 -6.87 -7.39 -5.79
N ASN A 87 -7.30 -6.13 -5.89
CA ASN A 87 -6.74 -5.19 -6.85
C ASN A 87 -5.27 -4.88 -6.53
N TYR A 88 -4.99 -4.65 -5.25
CA TYR A 88 -3.64 -4.41 -4.76
C TYR A 88 -2.75 -5.65 -4.83
N SER A 89 -3.28 -6.83 -4.47
CA SER A 89 -2.54 -8.08 -4.58
C SER A 89 -2.21 -8.44 -6.02
N LEU A 90 -3.11 -8.18 -6.97
CA LEU A 90 -2.83 -8.34 -8.39
C LEU A 90 -1.73 -7.38 -8.86
N LEU A 91 -1.79 -6.09 -8.50
CA LEU A 91 -0.75 -5.13 -8.84
C LEU A 91 0.61 -5.48 -8.25
N GLU A 92 0.64 -5.93 -7.00
CA GLU A 92 1.87 -6.41 -6.37
C GLU A 92 2.47 -7.59 -7.12
N LEU A 93 1.65 -8.59 -7.45
CA LEU A 93 2.11 -9.78 -8.18
C LEU A 93 2.68 -9.39 -9.53
N LEU A 94 1.97 -8.55 -10.29
CA LEU A 94 2.43 -8.04 -11.57
C LEU A 94 3.69 -7.19 -11.45
N PHE A 95 3.92 -6.53 -10.31
CA PHE A 95 5.13 -5.74 -10.06
C PHE A 95 6.33 -6.58 -9.61
N LEU A 96 6.11 -7.67 -8.87
CA LEU A 96 7.17 -8.50 -8.30
C LEU A 96 7.57 -9.67 -9.21
N GLU A 97 6.59 -10.33 -9.83
CA GLU A 97 6.79 -11.53 -10.62
C GLU A 97 6.85 -11.25 -12.13
N GLU A 98 7.62 -12.07 -12.83
CA GLU A 98 7.82 -11.98 -14.28
C GLU A 98 7.05 -13.07 -15.01
N ASN A 99 6.85 -12.86 -16.32
CA ASN A 99 6.25 -13.85 -17.23
C ASN A 99 4.84 -14.31 -16.81
N ASN A 100 4.09 -13.40 -16.18
CA ASN A 100 2.68 -13.63 -15.88
C ASN A 100 1.89 -13.88 -17.16
N THR A 101 1.12 -14.96 -17.18
CA THR A 101 0.12 -15.22 -18.21
C THR A 101 -1.26 -15.13 -17.58
N LEU A 102 -2.29 -15.13 -18.43
CA LEU A 102 -3.66 -15.16 -17.93
C LEU A 102 -3.91 -16.41 -17.08
N GLU A 103 -3.44 -17.57 -17.54
CA GLU A 103 -3.58 -18.87 -16.87
C GLU A 103 -2.90 -18.85 -15.49
N THR A 104 -1.66 -18.35 -15.39
CA THR A 104 -0.94 -18.31 -14.09
C THR A 104 -1.64 -17.40 -13.09
N LEU A 105 -2.24 -16.30 -13.55
CA LEU A 105 -2.99 -15.37 -12.71
C LEU A 105 -4.35 -15.95 -12.27
N GLU A 106 -5.05 -16.66 -13.16
CA GLU A 106 -6.29 -17.37 -12.83
C GLU A 106 -6.04 -18.42 -11.74
N GLU A 107 -4.98 -19.22 -11.89
CA GLU A 107 -4.57 -20.22 -10.91
C GLU A 107 -4.16 -19.59 -9.58
N HIS A 108 -3.33 -18.54 -9.60
CA HIS A 108 -2.84 -17.88 -8.38
C HIS A 108 -3.98 -17.28 -7.54
N PHE A 109 -4.95 -16.62 -8.19
CA PHE A 109 -6.05 -15.95 -7.49
C PHE A 109 -7.32 -16.80 -7.37
N PHE A 110 -7.35 -18.00 -7.95
CA PHE A 110 -8.54 -18.85 -8.07
C PHE A 110 -9.73 -18.11 -8.73
N LEU A 111 -9.46 -17.38 -9.81
CA LEU A 111 -10.46 -16.58 -10.53
C LEU A 111 -10.65 -17.07 -11.96
N SER A 112 -11.87 -16.90 -12.49
CA SER A 112 -12.08 -17.03 -13.94
C SER A 112 -11.48 -15.85 -14.70
N GLU A 113 -11.11 -16.08 -15.96
CA GLU A 113 -10.61 -15.09 -16.91
C GLU A 113 -11.52 -13.86 -16.96
N SER A 114 -12.84 -14.08 -17.01
CA SER A 114 -13.83 -13.00 -17.07
C SER A 114 -13.76 -12.07 -15.84
N THR A 115 -13.47 -12.63 -14.67
CA THR A 115 -13.33 -11.87 -13.42
C THR A 115 -12.00 -11.14 -13.42
N LEU A 116 -10.92 -11.82 -13.77
CA LEU A 116 -9.59 -11.23 -13.83
C LEU A 116 -9.53 -10.05 -14.82
N ARG A 117 -10.12 -10.18 -16.02
CA ARG A 117 -10.20 -9.08 -17.00
C ARG A 117 -11.00 -7.90 -16.48
N ARG A 118 -12.12 -8.14 -15.78
CA ARG A 118 -12.91 -7.08 -15.12
C ARG A 118 -12.10 -6.38 -14.03
N THR A 119 -11.35 -7.12 -13.22
CA THR A 119 -10.45 -6.58 -12.20
C THR A 119 -9.37 -5.69 -12.82
N ILE A 120 -8.68 -6.16 -13.87
CA ILE A 120 -7.66 -5.37 -14.58
C ILE A 120 -8.28 -4.10 -15.20
N SER A 121 -9.45 -4.21 -15.83
CA SER A 121 -10.15 -3.06 -16.40
C SER A 121 -10.51 -2.02 -15.33
N PHE A 122 -10.99 -2.46 -14.17
CA PHE A 122 -11.26 -1.60 -13.04
C PHE A 122 -9.99 -0.89 -12.55
N ILE A 123 -8.88 -1.62 -12.38
CA ILE A 123 -7.59 -1.05 -11.97
C ILE A 123 -7.14 0.02 -12.97
N ASN A 124 -7.12 -0.30 -14.27
CA ASN A 124 -6.71 0.63 -15.32
C ASN A 124 -7.57 1.90 -15.33
N GLN A 125 -8.89 1.78 -15.13
CA GLN A 125 -9.77 2.94 -15.05
C GLN A 125 -9.41 3.86 -13.87
N ARG A 126 -9.08 3.27 -12.72
CA ARG A 126 -8.76 4.03 -11.49
C ARG A 126 -7.36 4.61 -11.50
N LEU A 127 -6.44 3.97 -12.21
CA LEU A 127 -5.03 4.39 -12.29
C LEU A 127 -4.72 5.27 -13.50
N ALA A 128 -5.60 5.32 -14.51
CA ALA A 128 -5.44 6.20 -15.67
C ALA A 128 -5.13 7.68 -15.33
N PRO A 129 -5.75 8.31 -14.32
CA PRO A 129 -5.41 9.69 -13.94
C PRO A 129 -3.96 9.89 -13.46
N PHE A 130 -3.30 8.80 -13.06
CA PHE A 130 -1.90 8.80 -12.61
C PHE A 130 -0.94 8.36 -13.73
N ASP A 131 -1.44 8.14 -14.94
CA ASP A 131 -0.68 7.57 -16.06
C ASP A 131 -0.03 6.23 -15.70
N ILE A 132 -0.83 5.33 -15.11
CA ILE A 132 -0.42 3.96 -14.77
C ILE A 132 -1.44 2.99 -15.35
N ILE A 133 -0.97 2.01 -16.12
CA ILE A 133 -1.80 1.04 -16.83
C ILE A 133 -1.18 -0.35 -16.74
N ILE A 134 -2.00 -1.37 -16.48
CA ILE A 134 -1.65 -2.77 -16.72
C ILE A 134 -1.84 -3.07 -18.20
N ASP A 135 -0.74 -3.35 -18.89
CA ASP A 135 -0.74 -3.88 -20.26
C ASP A 135 -1.24 -5.33 -20.25
N THR A 136 -2.44 -5.56 -20.77
CA THR A 136 -3.04 -6.90 -20.83
C THR A 136 -2.38 -7.84 -21.84
N LYS A 137 -1.48 -7.34 -22.71
CA LYS A 137 -0.75 -8.19 -23.67
C LYS A 137 0.42 -8.89 -23.01
N ASN A 138 1.20 -8.14 -22.22
CA ASN A 138 2.42 -8.64 -21.58
C ASN A 138 2.31 -8.78 -20.06
N PHE A 139 1.14 -8.44 -19.48
CA PHE A 139 0.90 -8.38 -18.03
C PHE A 139 1.94 -7.54 -17.28
N ASN A 140 2.37 -6.44 -17.89
CA ASN A 140 3.33 -5.51 -17.33
C ASN A 140 2.65 -4.19 -16.94
N ILE A 141 3.24 -3.48 -15.98
CA ILE A 141 2.79 -2.15 -15.57
C ILE A 141 3.58 -1.10 -16.37
N ILE A 142 2.87 -0.28 -17.13
CA ILE A 142 3.41 0.75 -18.04
C ILE A 142 2.77 2.11 -17.75
N GLY A 143 3.40 3.18 -18.25
CA GLY A 143 2.97 4.57 -18.02
C GLY A 143 4.14 5.48 -17.64
N ASP A 144 3.86 6.58 -16.92
CA ASP A 144 4.90 7.46 -16.41
C ASP A 144 5.68 6.77 -15.28
N GLU A 145 6.97 6.57 -15.52
CA GLU A 145 7.79 5.76 -14.63
C GLU A 145 7.97 6.38 -13.23
N LYS A 146 7.94 7.72 -13.13
CA LYS A 146 8.00 8.40 -11.82
C LYS A 146 6.73 8.13 -11.03
N ASN A 147 5.57 8.23 -11.66
CA ASN A 147 4.28 7.94 -11.03
C ASN A 147 4.18 6.47 -10.61
N ILE A 148 4.65 5.53 -11.45
CA ILE A 148 4.70 4.10 -11.11
C ILE A 148 5.57 3.88 -9.87
N ILE A 149 6.81 4.37 -9.87
CA ILE A 149 7.73 4.21 -8.74
C ILE A 149 7.10 4.83 -7.48
N GLN A 150 6.57 6.05 -7.57
CA GLN A 150 5.96 6.72 -6.42
C GLN A 150 4.76 5.93 -5.88
N PHE A 151 3.89 5.42 -6.75
CA PHE A 151 2.76 4.60 -6.36
C PHE A 151 3.21 3.34 -5.61
N PHE A 152 4.16 2.58 -6.16
CA PHE A 152 4.63 1.35 -5.52
C PHE A 152 5.45 1.59 -4.26
N VAL A 153 6.20 2.69 -4.17
CA VAL A 153 6.86 3.10 -2.92
C VAL A 153 5.82 3.37 -1.84
N SER A 154 4.81 4.19 -2.11
CA SER A 154 3.73 4.43 -1.15
C SER A 154 3.01 3.13 -0.78
N TYR A 155 2.74 2.26 -1.76
CA TYR A 155 2.14 0.95 -1.57
C TYR A 155 2.91 0.08 -0.59
N PHE A 156 4.20 -0.12 -0.87
CA PHE A 156 5.02 -0.98 -0.04
C PHE A 156 5.30 -0.37 1.34
N GLN A 157 5.35 0.96 1.47
CA GLN A 157 5.48 1.62 2.77
C GLN A 157 4.25 1.44 3.67
N GLU A 158 3.03 1.45 3.12
CA GLU A 158 1.82 1.20 3.91
C GLU A 158 1.63 -0.30 4.21
N LYS A 159 2.10 -1.20 3.33
CA LYS A 159 1.89 -2.65 3.46
C LYS A 159 2.99 -3.39 4.21
N TYR A 160 4.25 -2.98 4.06
CA TYR A 160 5.40 -3.70 4.56
C TYR A 160 6.21 -2.88 5.55
N THR A 161 6.73 -3.58 6.56
CA THR A 161 7.86 -3.05 7.31
C THR A 161 9.14 -3.23 6.49
N PHE A 162 10.21 -2.55 6.90
CA PHE A 162 11.55 -2.73 6.31
C PHE A 162 11.98 -4.20 6.20
N GLN A 163 11.60 -5.02 7.17
CA GLN A 163 12.01 -6.42 7.27
C GLN A 163 11.12 -7.36 6.43
N ASP A 164 9.91 -6.93 6.10
CA ASP A 164 8.90 -7.74 5.41
C ASP A 164 8.86 -7.50 3.90
N ILE A 165 9.64 -6.54 3.40
CA ILE A 165 9.53 -6.12 2.01
C ILE A 165 9.92 -7.26 1.06
N LYS A 166 8.98 -7.66 0.19
CA LYS A 166 9.16 -8.78 -0.76
C LYS A 166 10.05 -8.42 -1.98
N LEU A 167 11.08 -7.60 -1.78
CA LEU A 167 12.09 -7.32 -2.81
C LEU A 167 13.22 -8.36 -2.85
N GLY A 168 13.27 -9.24 -1.85
CA GLY A 168 14.29 -10.28 -1.68
C GLY A 168 15.36 -9.88 -0.67
N ASN A 169 15.65 -10.78 0.27
CA ASN A 169 16.57 -10.51 1.40
C ASN A 169 17.95 -10.03 0.95
N SER A 170 18.48 -10.61 -0.12
CA SER A 170 19.80 -10.24 -0.66
C SER A 170 19.83 -8.79 -1.19
N LEU A 171 18.76 -8.35 -1.87
CA LEU A 171 18.67 -6.97 -2.37
C LEU A 171 18.55 -5.98 -1.21
N VAL A 172 17.73 -6.30 -0.20
CA VAL A 172 17.57 -5.45 0.99
C VAL A 172 18.89 -5.31 1.75
N GLN A 173 19.63 -6.41 1.96
CA GLN A 173 20.94 -6.37 2.60
C GLN A 173 21.96 -5.57 1.79
N PHE A 174 21.96 -5.72 0.47
CA PHE A 174 22.80 -4.94 -0.41
C PHE A 174 22.48 -3.44 -0.32
N LEU A 175 21.21 -3.06 -0.37
CA LEU A 175 20.79 -1.66 -0.24
C LEU A 175 21.11 -1.07 1.12
N ASP A 176 21.04 -1.86 2.19
CA ASP A 176 21.47 -1.43 3.52
C ASP A 176 22.98 -1.15 3.59
N TYR A 177 23.78 -2.03 3.00
CA TYR A 177 25.23 -1.81 2.88
C TYR A 177 25.53 -0.52 2.10
N ILE A 178 24.90 -0.35 0.94
CA ILE A 178 25.05 0.85 0.11
C ILE A 178 24.64 2.11 0.89
N TYR A 179 23.48 2.12 1.55
CA TYR A 179 23.04 3.25 2.36
C TYR A 179 24.04 3.62 3.46
N SER A 180 24.56 2.61 4.15
CA SER A 180 25.54 2.78 5.23
C SER A 180 26.86 3.36 4.72
N ASP A 181 27.30 2.96 3.52
CA ASP A 181 28.53 3.47 2.92
C ASP A 181 28.37 4.91 2.41
N PHE A 182 27.26 5.20 1.72
CA PHE A 182 26.92 6.55 1.25
C PHE A 182 26.80 7.56 2.39
N THR A 183 26.12 7.21 3.48
CA THR A 183 25.93 8.11 4.62
C THR A 183 27.24 8.40 5.35
N LYS A 184 28.14 7.42 5.47
CA LYS A 184 29.51 7.63 5.98
C LYS A 184 30.32 8.54 5.05
N PHE A 185 30.31 8.26 3.75
CA PHE A 185 31.06 9.02 2.76
C PHE A 185 30.63 10.49 2.72
N LEU A 186 29.33 10.76 2.77
CA LEU A 186 28.76 12.11 2.72
C LEU A 186 28.59 12.77 4.10
N ASN A 187 28.94 12.08 5.18
CA ASN A 187 28.77 12.52 6.56
C ASN A 187 27.33 12.93 6.92
N PHE A 188 26.34 12.25 6.35
CA PHE A 188 24.91 12.46 6.64
C PHE A 188 24.49 11.69 7.92
N PRO A 189 23.62 12.29 8.76
CA PRO A 189 23.08 11.58 9.92
C PRO A 189 22.23 10.39 9.47
N THR A 190 22.55 9.21 10.00
CA THR A 190 21.76 8.01 9.77
C THR A 190 20.56 7.98 10.70
N ASN A 191 19.38 7.74 10.16
CA ASN A 191 18.19 7.44 10.94
C ASN A 191 17.33 6.39 10.23
N PHE A 192 16.58 5.63 11.02
CA PHE A 192 15.77 4.52 10.52
C PHE A 192 14.72 4.94 9.47
N PRO A 193 13.97 6.07 9.64
CA PRO A 193 13.03 6.52 8.61
C PRO A 193 13.69 6.83 7.26
N THR A 194 14.83 7.51 7.26
CA THR A 194 15.56 7.87 6.02
C THR A 194 16.12 6.64 5.33
N LYS A 195 16.65 5.68 6.10
CA LYS A 195 17.07 4.37 5.59
C LYS A 195 15.91 3.62 4.95
N ASN A 196 14.78 3.50 5.64
CA ASN A 196 13.61 2.82 5.08
C ASN A 196 13.16 3.46 3.78
N ARG A 197 13.04 4.79 3.75
CA ARG A 197 12.68 5.54 2.55
C ARG A 197 13.66 5.24 1.41
N PHE A 198 14.96 5.31 1.66
CA PHE A 198 15.97 4.98 0.64
C PHE A 198 15.76 3.57 0.07
N ILE A 199 15.54 2.57 0.93
CA ILE A 199 15.43 1.17 0.50
C ILE A 199 14.15 0.93 -0.30
N PHE A 200 13.01 1.52 0.09
CA PHE A 200 11.80 1.45 -0.74
C PHE A 200 12.01 2.13 -2.09
N TRP A 201 12.53 3.36 -2.12
CA TRP A 201 12.72 4.10 -3.38
C TRP A 201 13.70 3.42 -4.33
N VAL A 202 14.88 3.06 -3.84
CA VAL A 202 15.92 2.43 -4.66
C VAL A 202 15.51 1.00 -5.02
N GLY A 203 14.95 0.25 -4.09
CA GLY A 203 14.51 -1.13 -4.34
C GLY A 203 13.40 -1.23 -5.39
N VAL A 204 12.38 -0.36 -5.30
CA VAL A 204 11.33 -0.26 -6.32
C VAL A 204 11.92 0.16 -7.66
N GLY A 205 12.78 1.19 -7.67
CA GLY A 205 13.42 1.67 -8.90
C GLY A 205 14.29 0.60 -9.57
N LEU A 206 15.08 -0.16 -8.80
CA LEU A 206 15.90 -1.25 -9.32
C LEU A 206 15.04 -2.37 -9.93
N LYS A 207 13.92 -2.73 -9.30
CA LYS A 207 12.98 -3.71 -9.89
C LYS A 207 12.37 -3.23 -11.21
N ARG A 208 12.16 -1.92 -11.37
CA ARG A 208 11.71 -1.34 -12.64
C ARG A 208 12.81 -1.40 -13.70
N ILE A 209 14.05 -1.06 -13.33
CA ILE A 209 15.22 -1.11 -14.23
C ILE A 209 15.50 -2.55 -14.70
N GLU A 210 15.41 -3.54 -13.80
CA GLU A 210 15.52 -4.97 -14.15
C GLU A 210 14.54 -5.38 -15.25
N ARG A 211 13.37 -4.74 -15.30
CA ARG A 211 12.32 -4.96 -16.30
C ARG A 211 12.44 -4.05 -17.52
N ASN A 212 13.60 -3.45 -17.74
CA ASN A 212 13.88 -2.49 -18.81
C ASN A 212 12.98 -1.24 -18.78
N HIS A 213 12.41 -0.92 -17.63
CA HIS A 213 11.70 0.34 -17.39
C HIS A 213 12.65 1.30 -16.68
N SER A 214 13.10 2.34 -17.39
CA SER A 214 14.02 3.33 -16.84
C SER A 214 13.39 4.72 -16.85
N LEU A 215 13.68 5.50 -15.81
CA LEU A 215 13.39 6.92 -15.83
C LEU A 215 14.21 7.56 -16.95
N PRO A 216 13.61 8.42 -17.80
CA PRO A 216 14.39 9.19 -18.75
C PRO A 216 15.37 10.06 -17.97
N ILE A 217 16.67 9.91 -18.26
CA ILE A 217 17.71 10.78 -17.73
C ILE A 217 17.55 12.13 -18.44
N ASN A 218 16.71 13.04 -17.92
CA ASN A 218 16.81 14.43 -18.36
C ASN A 218 18.02 15.05 -17.69
N ASN A 219 18.87 15.71 -18.49
CA ASN A 219 20.04 16.46 -18.02
C ASN A 219 19.68 17.69 -17.15
N ASN A 220 18.39 17.91 -16.86
CA ASN A 220 17.92 18.98 -15.99
C ASN A 220 17.70 18.42 -14.58
N SER A 221 18.58 18.81 -13.67
CA SER A 221 18.61 18.45 -12.26
C SER A 221 17.46 19.03 -11.42
N GLU A 222 16.21 18.89 -11.87
CA GLU A 222 15.01 19.16 -11.06
C GLU A 222 14.60 17.95 -10.19
N TYR A 223 15.30 16.82 -10.34
CA TYR A 223 14.97 15.57 -9.67
C TYR A 223 15.19 15.57 -8.14
N LEU A 224 15.94 16.54 -7.60
CA LEU A 224 16.31 16.59 -6.19
C LEU A 224 15.52 17.63 -5.37
N THR A 225 14.84 18.58 -6.01
CA THR A 225 14.14 19.68 -5.31
C THR A 225 12.76 19.31 -4.76
N GLN A 226 12.21 18.14 -5.09
CA GLN A 226 10.93 17.67 -4.52
C GLN A 226 11.10 16.77 -3.29
N PHE A 227 12.33 16.44 -2.88
CA PHE A 227 12.57 15.63 -1.68
C PHE A 227 12.34 16.38 -0.35
N THR A 228 12.23 17.71 -0.39
CA THR A 228 12.13 18.57 0.81
C THR A 228 10.72 19.10 1.10
N HIS A 229 9.69 18.79 0.30
CA HIS A 229 8.36 19.37 0.47
C HIS A 229 7.29 18.45 1.08
N PHE A 230 7.69 17.26 1.55
CA PHE A 230 6.81 16.36 2.29
C PHE A 230 7.45 15.97 3.63
N PHE A 231 7.78 16.99 4.42
CA PHE A 231 8.00 16.89 5.87
C PHE A 231 6.68 17.07 6.60
#